data_AF-A0A847YTQ0-F1
#
_entry.id   AF-A0A847YTQ0-F1
#
_cell.length_a   1.000
_cell.length_b   1.000
_cell.length_c   1.000
_cell.angle_alpha   90.00
_cell.angle_beta   90.00
_cell.angle_gamma   90.00
#
_symmetry.space_group_name_H-M   'P 1'
#
loop_
_entity.id
_entity.type
_entity.pdbx_description
1 polymer ?
#
loop_
_entity_poly.entity_id
_entity_poly.type
_entity_poly.pdbx_seq_one_letter_code
_entity_poly.pdbx_strand_id
1 'polypeptide(L)'
;MRTQDEIVKKIRESESLFGFEKEVWLPFLDYEHAKPFLKPESTKEMWENVAAEDAVVLEQMRDYAAFGWEKIWDHRGISASRTIEKMKAWLWLLGTPEADELIKFADADENYPQYGAPILAKICRAYGFPIPDDAGIARMIEGKPCIDGCDEGCG
;
A
#
# COMPACT_ATOMS: atom_id res chain seq x y z
N MET A 1 -9.48 13.10 -0.03
CA MET A 1 -9.64 12.03 0.97
C MET A 1 -11.07 11.49 1.09
N ARG A 2 -11.20 10.18 1.34
CA ARG A 2 -12.43 9.48 1.75
C ARG A 2 -12.91 9.93 3.13
N THR A 3 -14.22 9.87 3.32
CA THR A 3 -14.91 10.22 4.56
C THR A 3 -14.81 9.12 5.62
N GLN A 4 -15.08 9.45 6.88
CA GLN A 4 -15.14 8.51 8.00
C GLN A 4 -16.11 7.35 7.71
N ASP A 5 -17.32 7.65 7.24
CA ASP A 5 -18.34 6.64 6.91
C ASP A 5 -17.90 5.73 5.76
N GLU A 6 -17.28 6.28 4.72
CA GLU A 6 -16.71 5.46 3.63
C GLU A 6 -15.63 4.52 4.16
N ILE A 7 -14.74 5.01 5.03
CA ILE A 7 -13.66 4.20 5.62
C ILE A 7 -14.25 3.09 6.50
N VAL A 8 -15.21 3.40 7.39
CA VAL A 8 -15.92 2.41 8.22
C VAL A 8 -16.57 1.33 7.35
N LYS A 9 -17.26 1.75 6.28
CA LYS A 9 -17.88 0.82 5.34
C LYS A 9 -16.82 -0.09 4.71
N LYS A 10 -15.72 0.49 4.22
CA LYS A 10 -14.65 -0.25 3.56
C LYS A 10 -13.96 -1.25 4.50
N ILE A 11 -13.73 -0.90 5.77
CA ILE A 11 -13.18 -1.83 6.78
C ILE A 11 -14.11 -3.02 7.01
N ARG A 12 -15.44 -2.79 7.08
CA ARG A 12 -16.44 -3.85 7.26
C ARG A 12 -16.56 -4.77 6.06
N GLU A 13 -16.42 -4.23 4.85
CA GLU A 13 -16.50 -4.98 3.59
C GLU A 13 -15.20 -5.70 3.24
N SER A 14 -14.07 -5.38 3.89
CA SER A 14 -12.79 -6.03 3.60
C SER A 14 -12.77 -7.47 4.12
N GLU A 15 -12.62 -8.39 3.15
CA GLU A 15 -12.47 -9.84 3.34
C GLU A 15 -11.01 -10.31 3.25
N SER A 16 -10.03 -9.39 3.26
CA SER A 16 -8.61 -9.73 3.14
C SER A 16 -8.17 -10.71 4.22
N LEU A 17 -7.48 -11.76 3.76
CA LEU A 17 -6.99 -12.85 4.60
C LEU A 17 -6.04 -12.35 5.71
N PHE A 18 -5.21 -11.38 5.39
CA PHE A 18 -4.22 -10.82 6.32
C PHE A 18 -4.65 -9.48 6.91
N GLY A 19 -5.62 -8.79 6.29
CA GLY A 19 -6.16 -7.53 6.80
C GLY A 19 -5.19 -6.35 6.74
N PHE A 20 -4.17 -6.39 5.88
CA PHE A 20 -3.15 -5.34 5.79
C PHE A 20 -3.72 -3.98 5.40
N GLU A 21 -4.80 -3.94 4.61
CA GLU A 21 -5.50 -2.69 4.30
C GLU A 21 -6.17 -2.07 5.54
N LYS A 22 -6.62 -2.87 6.51
CA LYS A 22 -7.28 -2.37 7.72
C LYS A 22 -6.27 -1.66 8.62
N GLU A 23 -5.02 -2.13 8.65
CA GLU A 23 -3.91 -1.44 9.32
C GLU A 23 -3.67 -0.03 8.75
N VAL A 24 -4.00 0.20 7.49
CA VAL A 24 -3.87 1.50 6.83
C VAL A 24 -5.08 2.39 7.11
N TRP A 25 -6.30 1.86 7.00
CA TRP A 25 -7.51 2.67 7.10
C TRP A 25 -7.91 3.02 8.54
N LEU A 26 -7.77 2.07 9.46
CA LEU A 26 -8.26 2.22 10.84
C LEU A 26 -7.65 3.45 11.56
N PRO A 27 -6.34 3.76 11.43
CA PRO A 27 -5.76 4.93 12.07
C PRO A 27 -6.33 6.28 11.60
N PHE A 28 -6.97 6.36 10.43
CA PHE A 28 -7.59 7.60 9.93
C PHE A 28 -9.01 7.83 10.48
N LEU A 29 -9.54 6.90 11.27
CA LEU A 29 -10.82 7.07 11.92
C LEU A 29 -10.70 7.90 13.20
N ASP A 30 -11.64 8.81 13.43
CA ASP A 30 -11.84 9.36 14.76
C ASP A 30 -12.26 8.25 15.74
N TYR A 31 -12.18 8.54 17.04
CA TYR A 31 -12.47 7.52 18.05
C TYR A 31 -13.89 6.94 17.94
N GLU A 32 -14.91 7.76 17.62
CA GLU A 32 -16.29 7.28 17.58
C GLU A 32 -16.50 6.27 16.44
N HIS A 33 -15.87 6.52 15.29
CA HIS A 33 -15.91 5.62 14.14
C HIS A 33 -14.97 4.43 14.28
N ALA A 34 -13.82 4.59 14.97
CA ALA A 34 -12.86 3.51 15.20
C ALA A 34 -13.36 2.51 16.25
N LYS A 35 -14.05 2.98 17.29
CA LYS A 35 -14.47 2.21 18.48
C LYS A 35 -15.06 0.82 18.18
N PRO A 36 -15.92 0.60 17.16
CA PRO A 36 -16.44 -0.72 16.84
C PRO A 36 -15.38 -1.76 16.46
N PHE A 37 -14.17 -1.32 16.10
CA PHE A 37 -13.05 -2.17 15.69
C PHE A 37 -11.95 -2.26 16.74
N LEU A 38 -12.07 -1.48 17.83
CA LEU A 38 -11.09 -1.46 18.91
C LEU A 38 -11.43 -2.51 19.97
N LYS A 39 -10.43 -2.80 20.81
CA LYS A 39 -10.65 -3.66 21.98
C LYS A 39 -11.54 -2.92 23.00
N PRO A 40 -12.33 -3.63 23.83
CA PRO A 40 -13.22 -3.01 24.81
C PRO A 40 -12.53 -2.04 25.79
N GLU A 41 -11.25 -2.27 26.08
CA GLU A 41 -10.44 -1.44 26.97
C GLU A 41 -9.88 -0.17 26.31
N SER A 42 -9.98 -0.02 25.00
CA SER A 42 -9.52 1.19 24.31
C SER A 42 -10.41 2.38 24.66
N THR A 43 -9.82 3.44 25.22
CA THR A 43 -10.52 4.69 25.52
C THR A 43 -10.21 5.78 24.49
N LYS A 44 -10.98 6.86 24.52
CA LYS A 44 -10.79 8.01 23.63
C LYS A 44 -9.42 8.67 23.84
N GLU A 45 -8.96 8.71 25.08
CA GLU A 45 -7.68 9.30 25.48
C GLU A 45 -6.48 8.46 25.01
N MET A 46 -6.69 7.16 24.78
CA MET A 46 -5.67 6.25 24.24
C MET A 46 -5.65 6.25 22.70
N TRP A 47 -6.62 6.89 22.06
CA TRP A 47 -6.78 6.86 20.60
C TRP A 47 -6.12 8.07 19.96
N GLU A 48 -4.98 7.83 19.33
CA GLU A 48 -4.29 8.82 18.52
C GLU A 48 -4.60 8.54 17.04
N ASN A 49 -5.56 9.26 16.49
CA ASN A 49 -5.86 9.16 15.07
C ASN A 49 -4.83 9.95 14.25
N VAL A 50 -4.58 9.45 13.04
CA VAL A 50 -3.83 10.16 12.01
C VAL A 50 -4.69 11.31 11.47
N ALA A 51 -4.05 12.42 11.13
CA ALA A 51 -4.73 13.55 10.49
C ALA A 51 -5.24 13.15 9.09
N ALA A 52 -6.50 13.48 8.80
CA ALA A 52 -7.17 13.16 7.55
C ALA A 52 -6.79 14.16 6.43
N GLU A 53 -5.50 14.22 6.11
CA GLU A 53 -4.93 15.13 5.12
C GLU A 53 -4.16 14.35 4.05
N ASP A 54 -4.36 14.71 2.77
CA ASP A 54 -3.73 14.00 1.65
C ASP A 54 -2.19 13.99 1.80
N ALA A 55 -1.60 15.08 2.31
CA ALA A 55 -0.16 15.18 2.58
C ALA A 55 0.35 14.10 3.56
N VAL A 56 -0.43 13.77 4.59
CA VAL A 56 -0.06 12.76 5.59
C VAL A 56 -0.15 11.36 5.00
N VAL A 57 -1.16 11.10 4.15
CA VAL A 57 -1.23 9.83 3.40
C VAL A 57 -0.03 9.68 2.47
N LEU A 58 0.32 10.73 1.72
CA LEU A 58 1.46 10.70 0.81
C LEU A 58 2.79 10.52 1.54
N GLU A 59 2.96 11.12 2.72
CA GLU A 59 4.13 10.92 3.56
C GLU A 59 4.25 9.45 4.02
N GLN A 60 3.17 8.86 4.53
CA GLN A 60 3.18 7.43 4.93
C GLN A 60 3.47 6.51 3.75
N MET A 61 2.88 6.79 2.58
CA MET A 61 3.17 6.04 1.36
C MET A 61 4.64 6.14 0.97
N ARG A 62 5.22 7.34 0.97
CA ARG A 62 6.62 7.57 0.64
C ARG A 62 7.54 6.81 1.59
N ASP A 63 7.30 6.90 2.89
CA ASP A 63 8.14 6.27 3.89
C ASP A 63 8.03 4.74 3.82
N TYR A 64 6.83 4.22 3.54
CA TYR A 64 6.62 2.78 3.36
C TYR A 64 7.14 2.24 2.02
N ALA A 65 7.30 3.09 0.99
CA ALA A 65 7.88 2.69 -0.30
C ALA A 65 9.31 2.19 -0.14
N ALA A 66 10.12 2.80 0.72
CA ALA A 66 11.49 2.37 0.99
C ALA A 66 11.53 0.94 1.56
N PHE A 67 10.66 0.64 2.53
CA PHE A 67 10.47 -0.71 3.04
C PHE A 67 10.01 -1.66 1.92
N GLY A 68 9.06 -1.22 1.10
CA GLY A 68 8.54 -1.98 -0.04
C GLY A 68 9.62 -2.45 -1.00
N TRP A 69 10.50 -1.53 -1.41
CA TRP A 69 11.61 -1.83 -2.31
C TRP A 69 12.58 -2.87 -1.74
N GLU A 70 12.91 -2.79 -0.45
CA GLU A 70 13.74 -3.79 0.21
C GLU A 70 13.11 -5.20 0.12
N LYS A 71 11.80 -5.30 0.34
CA LYS A 71 11.11 -6.61 0.33
C LYS A 71 10.93 -7.18 -1.06
N ILE A 72 10.78 -6.32 -2.06
CA ILE A 72 10.77 -6.70 -3.48
C ILE A 72 12.14 -7.24 -3.88
N TRP A 73 13.21 -6.52 -3.52
CA TRP A 73 14.58 -6.93 -3.82
C TRP A 73 14.95 -8.27 -3.18
N ASP A 74 14.56 -8.47 -1.93
CA ASP A 74 14.83 -9.70 -1.18
C ASP A 74 13.88 -10.87 -1.54
N HIS A 75 13.07 -10.75 -2.60
CA HIS A 75 12.13 -11.77 -3.06
C HIS A 75 11.14 -12.23 -1.96
N ARG A 76 10.77 -11.33 -1.05
CA ARG A 76 9.92 -11.65 0.11
C ARG A 76 8.45 -11.58 -0.25
N GLY A 77 7.93 -12.63 -0.90
CA GLY A 77 6.56 -12.72 -1.44
C GLY A 77 5.46 -12.09 -0.58
N ILE A 78 5.29 -12.54 0.67
CA ILE A 78 4.23 -12.02 1.58
C ILE A 78 4.46 -10.55 1.94
N SER A 79 5.72 -10.13 2.10
CA SER A 79 6.04 -8.75 2.48
C SER A 79 5.90 -7.79 1.29
N ALA A 80 6.22 -8.27 0.09
CA ALA A 80 6.01 -7.55 -1.16
C ALA A 80 4.50 -7.41 -1.47
N SER A 81 3.71 -8.49 -1.35
CA SER A 81 2.25 -8.44 -1.54
C SER A 81 1.61 -7.47 -0.55
N ARG A 82 1.99 -7.54 0.73
CA ARG A 82 1.56 -6.57 1.76
C ARG A 82 1.87 -5.14 1.38
N THR A 83 3.03 -4.89 0.77
CA THR A 83 3.39 -3.53 0.33
C THR A 83 2.41 -3.04 -0.72
N ILE A 84 2.11 -3.84 -1.74
CA ILE A 84 1.16 -3.47 -2.79
C ILE A 84 -0.26 -3.28 -2.22
N GLU A 85 -0.71 -4.17 -1.32
CA GLU A 85 -2.01 -4.04 -0.65
C GLU A 85 -2.11 -2.74 0.14
N LYS A 86 -1.09 -2.38 0.93
CA LYS A 86 -1.09 -1.12 1.69
C LYS A 86 -1.03 0.11 0.79
N MET A 87 -0.23 0.06 -0.28
CA MET A 87 -0.19 1.14 -1.28
C MET A 87 -1.57 1.38 -1.89
N LYS A 88 -2.28 0.32 -2.29
CA LYS A 88 -3.67 0.42 -2.77
C LYS A 88 -4.62 0.96 -1.71
N ALA A 89 -4.44 0.57 -0.45
CA ALA A 89 -5.25 1.07 0.65
C ALA A 89 -5.09 2.58 0.86
N TRP A 90 -3.85 3.10 0.81
CA TRP A 90 -3.59 4.55 0.87
C TRP A 90 -4.10 5.29 -0.37
N LEU A 91 -3.91 4.75 -1.58
CA LEU A 91 -4.49 5.32 -2.80
C LEU A 91 -6.02 5.44 -2.68
N TRP A 92 -6.67 4.42 -2.14
CA TRP A 92 -8.12 4.43 -1.96
C TRP A 92 -8.55 5.54 -0.99
N LEU A 93 -7.77 5.79 0.07
CA LEU A 93 -7.99 6.92 1.00
C LEU A 93 -7.91 8.27 0.28
N LEU A 94 -6.95 8.47 -0.63
CA LEU A 94 -6.86 9.72 -1.39
C LEU A 94 -8.15 9.97 -2.18
N GLY A 95 -8.68 8.92 -2.82
CA GLY A 95 -9.97 8.97 -3.52
C GLY A 95 -9.99 9.89 -4.74
N THR A 96 -8.82 10.15 -5.32
CA THR A 96 -8.68 10.96 -6.54
C THR A 96 -8.79 10.08 -7.79
N PRO A 97 -9.19 10.63 -8.96
CA PRO A 97 -9.21 9.86 -10.20
C PRO A 97 -7.86 9.24 -10.56
N GLU A 98 -6.76 9.94 -10.29
CA GLU A 98 -5.41 9.40 -10.50
C GLU A 98 -5.13 8.19 -9.58
N ALA A 99 -5.51 8.28 -8.31
CA ALA A 99 -5.37 7.16 -7.38
C ALA A 99 -6.21 5.95 -7.81
N ASP A 100 -7.43 6.17 -8.29
CA ASP A 100 -8.31 5.11 -8.79
C ASP A 100 -7.70 4.39 -10.03
N GLU A 101 -7.05 5.12 -10.95
CA GLU A 101 -6.34 4.52 -12.10
C GLU A 101 -5.10 3.73 -11.68
N LEU A 102 -4.39 4.18 -10.64
CA LEU A 102 -3.26 3.43 -10.08
C LEU A 102 -3.72 2.14 -9.39
N ILE A 103 -4.86 2.15 -8.69
CA ILE A 103 -5.46 0.95 -8.10
C ILE A 103 -5.84 -0.03 -9.20
N LYS A 104 -6.53 0.41 -10.26
CA LYS A 104 -6.88 -0.46 -11.41
C LYS A 104 -5.65 -1.10 -12.04
N PHE A 105 -4.57 -0.34 -12.21
CA PHE A 105 -3.30 -0.88 -12.69
C PHE A 105 -2.74 -1.95 -11.74
N ALA A 106 -2.81 -1.71 -10.43
CA ALA A 106 -2.35 -2.65 -9.41
C ALA A 106 -3.24 -3.90 -9.24
N ASP A 107 -4.51 -3.83 -9.65
CA ASP A 107 -5.46 -4.96 -9.64
C ASP A 107 -5.32 -5.90 -10.84
N ALA A 108 -4.63 -5.47 -11.90
CA ALA A 108 -4.34 -6.31 -13.05
C ALA A 108 -3.22 -7.31 -12.68
N ASP A 109 -3.57 -8.60 -12.65
CA ASP A 109 -2.68 -9.70 -12.26
C ASP A 109 -1.36 -9.71 -13.05
N GLU A 110 -1.39 -9.27 -14.32
CA GLU A 110 -0.21 -9.16 -15.18
C GLU A 110 0.82 -8.13 -14.71
N ASN A 111 0.46 -7.23 -13.79
CA ASN A 111 1.36 -6.20 -13.26
C ASN A 111 2.00 -6.58 -11.91
N TYR A 112 1.51 -7.64 -11.26
CA TYR A 112 2.09 -8.15 -10.01
C TYR A 112 3.40 -8.96 -10.16
N PRO A 113 3.77 -9.57 -11.30
CA PRO A 113 5.06 -10.24 -11.46
C PRO A 113 6.26 -9.38 -11.01
N GLN A 114 7.39 -10.04 -10.75
CA GLN A 114 8.57 -9.41 -10.13
C GLN A 114 8.21 -8.77 -8.78
N TYR A 115 7.44 -9.50 -7.97
CA TYR A 115 7.07 -9.10 -6.62
C TYR A 115 6.32 -7.74 -6.54
N GLY A 116 5.69 -7.30 -7.63
CA GLY A 116 4.96 -6.04 -7.70
C GLY A 116 5.85 -4.81 -7.97
N ALA A 117 7.10 -4.99 -8.38
CA ALA A 117 7.99 -3.89 -8.75
C ALA A 117 7.39 -2.92 -9.79
N PRO A 118 6.72 -3.39 -10.87
CA PRO A 118 6.09 -2.47 -11.83
C PRO A 118 5.01 -1.58 -11.19
N ILE A 119 4.21 -2.14 -10.27
CA ILE A 119 3.17 -1.43 -9.54
C ILE A 119 3.78 -0.37 -8.63
N LEU A 120 4.74 -0.76 -7.79
CA LEU A 120 5.36 0.18 -6.84
C LEU A 120 6.08 1.32 -7.58
N ALA A 121 6.77 1.03 -8.69
CA ALA A 121 7.40 2.05 -9.51
C ALA A 121 6.39 3.03 -10.11
N LYS A 122 5.24 2.54 -10.60
CA LYS A 122 4.21 3.42 -11.18
C LYS A 122 3.65 4.37 -10.13
N ILE A 123 3.39 3.88 -8.93
CA ILE A 123 2.93 4.69 -7.79
C ILE A 123 4.01 5.71 -7.39
N CYS A 124 5.26 5.27 -7.23
CA CYS A 124 6.37 6.16 -6.87
C CYS A 124 6.56 7.27 -7.90
N ARG A 125 6.47 6.96 -9.21
CA ARG A 125 6.57 7.97 -10.28
C ARG A 125 5.44 8.98 -10.24
N ALA A 126 4.20 8.54 -10.01
CA ALA A 126 3.03 9.42 -9.97
C ALA A 126 3.15 10.48 -8.85
N TYR A 127 3.65 10.08 -7.68
CA TYR A 127 3.75 10.97 -6.52
C TYR A 127 5.17 11.49 -6.24
N GLY A 128 6.13 11.22 -7.12
CA GLY A 128 7.52 11.68 -6.98
C GLY A 128 8.28 11.04 -5.80
N PHE A 129 7.92 9.82 -5.40
CA PHE A 129 8.65 9.09 -4.37
C PHE A 129 9.98 8.53 -4.90
N PRO A 130 11.00 8.38 -4.05
CA PRO A 130 12.27 7.77 -4.45
C PRO A 130 12.09 6.34 -4.95
N ILE A 131 12.82 6.01 -6.01
CA ILE A 131 13.00 4.63 -6.51
C ILE A 131 14.50 4.34 -6.40
N PRO A 132 14.92 3.17 -5.87
CA PRO A 132 16.32 2.81 -5.80
C PRO A 132 16.98 2.82 -7.19
N ASP A 133 18.18 3.41 -7.26
CA ASP A 133 19.04 3.34 -8.44
C ASP A 133 19.84 2.03 -8.41
N ASP A 134 19.17 0.95 -8.78
CA ASP A 134 19.75 -0.39 -8.87
C ASP A 134 19.35 -1.05 -10.20
N ALA A 135 20.32 -1.70 -10.86
CA ALA A 135 20.12 -2.28 -12.18
C ALA A 135 19.13 -3.47 -12.17
N GLY A 136 19.11 -4.25 -11.10
CA GLY A 136 18.17 -5.35 -10.95
C GLY A 136 16.75 -4.86 -10.66
N ILE A 137 16.60 -3.83 -9.82
CA ILE A 137 15.32 -3.14 -9.63
C ILE A 137 14.81 -2.55 -10.95
N ALA A 138 15.68 -1.88 -11.73
CA ALA A 138 15.30 -1.34 -13.03
C ALA A 138 14.76 -2.43 -13.98
N ARG A 139 15.39 -3.60 -14.00
CA ARG A 139 14.91 -4.77 -14.76
C ARG A 139 13.57 -5.29 -14.26
N MET A 140 13.38 -5.40 -12.95
CA MET A 140 12.12 -5.84 -12.35
C MET A 140 10.96 -4.90 -12.69
N ILE A 141 11.22 -3.59 -12.71
CA ILE A 141 10.24 -2.58 -13.13
C ILE A 141 9.82 -2.75 -14.60
N GLU A 142 10.71 -3.25 -15.45
CA GLU A 142 10.44 -3.57 -16.86
C GLU A 142 9.78 -4.94 -17.07
N GLY A 143 9.43 -5.64 -15.99
CA GLY A 143 8.82 -6.97 -16.07
C GLY A 143 9.82 -8.10 -16.33
N LYS A 144 11.12 -7.87 -16.10
CA LYS A 144 12.19 -8.86 -16.31
C LYS A 144 12.70 -9.40 -14.97
N PRO A 145 13.30 -10.60 -14.96
CA PRO A 145 14.05 -11.08 -13.81
C PRO A 145 15.13 -10.10 -13.35
N CYS A 146 15.33 -9.96 -12.03
CA CYS A 146 16.31 -9.05 -11.42
C CYS A 146 17.73 -9.28 -11.94
N ILE A 147 18.07 -10.54 -12.22
CA ILE A 147 19.25 -10.99 -12.95
C ILE A 147 18.84 -12.06 -13.96
N ASP A 148 19.63 -12.26 -15.01
CA ASP A 148 19.37 -13.33 -15.98
C ASP A 148 19.44 -14.70 -15.29
N GLY A 149 18.39 -15.51 -15.44
CA GLY A 149 18.31 -16.84 -14.82
C GLY A 149 17.99 -16.85 -13.32
N CYS A 150 17.45 -15.75 -12.77
CA CYS A 150 16.96 -15.72 -11.39
C CYS A 150 15.98 -16.86 -11.11
N ASP A 151 16.27 -17.66 -10.07
CA ASP A 151 15.48 -18.80 -9.61
C ASP A 151 14.50 -18.45 -8.48
N GLU A 152 14.56 -17.21 -7.99
CA GLU A 152 13.69 -16.67 -6.93
C GLU A 152 12.32 -16.20 -7.46
N GLY A 153 11.87 -16.67 -8.63
CA GLY A 153 10.52 -16.39 -9.13
C GLY A 153 10.27 -14.96 -9.64
N CYS A 154 11.31 -14.25 -10.10
CA CYS A 154 11.17 -12.95 -10.75
C CYS A 154 10.69 -13.02 -12.21
N GLY A 155 10.06 -14.10 -12.65
CA GLY A 155 9.63 -14.33 -14.03
C GLY A 155 9.38 -15.80 -14.31
#